data_AF-A0A2H6B2K3-F1
#
_entry.id   AF-A0A2H6B2K3-F1
#
_cell.length_a   1.000
_cell.length_b   1.000
_cell.length_c   1.000
_cell.angle_alpha   90.00
_cell.angle_beta   90.00
_cell.angle_gamma   90.00
#
_symmetry.space_group_name_H-M   'P 1'
#
loop_
_entity.id
_entity.type
_entity.pdbx_description
1 polymer ?
#
loop_
_entity_poly.entity_id
_entity_poly.type
_entity_poly.pdbx_seq_one_letter_code
_entity_poly.pdbx_strand_id
1 'polypeptide(L)'
;MTAEPGDFRSLVEALSSADDEKLLAVVRVVDRLADRGALDAVLDRVRPRLALIRPPRPLTLLRLLTWPLEPALVPAEAWVPGSYRIPRSHLSELHQAVRQGLDPALVAQVEAGIAGSTTRDADVVLANGKLLWPAAARVAMRESENRRRSDVHLAISFRLAAHLLAIGETSVRTFWQLPPKPIQDLPRAAREAVCALLAAAAERGREAFVLVCEILIARCDSPMLILRPAIEEDLPLPLRERIQCVSVVVDGLLGELIRAVDEARAASPINAPAVAELILRVVDICESLESAPAGVRFDRFSIRRLLRATSELAQHVVATVLEQQLLPAMAGRAGEATALSSVEETARAIARIRMVARPLGLVAKFDDLFRRAERRFLEALEVLVAERERGCNGESPVDLDVMDRVRVIEILFGSRRAVAVWRACCDRARGLSSRIATG
;
A
#
# COMPACT_ATOMS: atom_id res chain seq x y z
N MET A 1 -30.99 -11.49 20.35
CA MET A 1 -31.06 -12.56 19.34
C MET A 1 -29.65 -12.85 18.86
N THR A 2 -29.05 -13.91 19.36
CA THR A 2 -27.73 -14.39 18.92
C THR A 2 -27.96 -15.33 17.74
N ALA A 3 -27.59 -14.92 16.53
CA ALA A 3 -27.65 -15.77 15.35
C ALA A 3 -26.68 -16.95 15.51
N GLU A 4 -27.14 -18.18 15.20
CA GLU A 4 -26.31 -19.37 15.29
C GLU A 4 -25.16 -19.35 14.26
N PRO A 5 -23.97 -19.87 14.58
CA PRO A 5 -22.78 -19.82 13.71
C PRO A 5 -22.92 -20.52 12.35
N GLY A 6 -23.92 -21.40 12.17
CA GLY A 6 -24.23 -22.03 10.89
C GLY A 6 -24.87 -21.09 9.86
N ASP A 7 -25.61 -20.07 10.32
CA ASP A 7 -26.36 -19.14 9.48
C ASP A 7 -25.45 -18.06 8.85
N PHE A 8 -24.27 -17.86 9.44
CA PHE A 8 -23.30 -16.85 8.99
C PHE A 8 -22.47 -17.33 7.80
N ARG A 9 -22.12 -18.62 7.77
CA ARG A 9 -21.30 -19.19 6.70
C ARG A 9 -22.10 -19.37 5.41
N SER A 10 -23.35 -19.80 5.53
CA SER A 10 -24.30 -19.88 4.40
C SER A 10 -24.56 -18.51 3.77
N LEU A 11 -24.69 -17.46 4.58
CA LEU A 11 -24.84 -16.08 4.09
C LEU A 11 -23.61 -15.60 3.30
N VAL A 12 -22.39 -15.92 3.76
CA VAL A 12 -21.14 -15.58 3.06
C VAL A 12 -21.05 -16.30 1.70
N GLU A 13 -21.36 -17.60 1.65
CA GLU A 13 -21.35 -18.39 0.41
C GLU A 13 -22.43 -17.88 -0.57
N ALA A 14 -23.62 -17.53 -0.08
CA ALA A 14 -24.70 -16.96 -0.87
C ALA A 14 -24.34 -15.58 -1.45
N LEU A 15 -23.69 -14.71 -0.66
CA LEU A 15 -23.24 -13.39 -1.14
C LEU A 15 -22.06 -13.47 -2.10
N SER A 16 -21.17 -14.46 -1.92
CA SER A 16 -20.03 -14.67 -2.80
C SER A 16 -20.45 -15.17 -4.18
N SER A 17 -21.56 -15.90 -4.26
CA SER A 17 -22.12 -16.46 -5.50
C SER A 17 -23.27 -15.63 -6.09
N ALA A 18 -23.80 -14.64 -5.38
CA ALA A 18 -24.85 -13.76 -5.86
C ALA A 18 -24.43 -12.95 -7.10
N ASP A 19 -25.38 -12.66 -7.98
CA ASP A 19 -25.22 -11.67 -9.05
C ASP A 19 -25.02 -10.26 -8.48
N ASP A 20 -24.45 -9.36 -9.29
CA ASP A 20 -24.08 -8.01 -8.85
C ASP A 20 -25.32 -7.20 -8.42
N GLU A 21 -26.48 -7.45 -9.01
CA GLU A 21 -27.72 -6.75 -8.69
C GLU A 21 -28.25 -7.10 -7.29
N LYS A 22 -28.24 -8.40 -6.92
CA LYS A 22 -28.59 -8.86 -5.58
C LYS A 22 -27.55 -8.42 -4.55
N LEU A 23 -26.27 -8.48 -4.90
CA LEU A 23 -25.21 -7.98 -4.02
C LEU A 23 -25.39 -6.48 -3.73
N LEU A 24 -25.75 -5.68 -4.75
CA LEU A 24 -26.09 -4.26 -4.60
C LEU A 24 -27.35 -4.03 -3.75
N ALA A 25 -28.37 -4.87 -3.86
CA ALA A 25 -29.57 -4.78 -3.05
C ALA A 25 -29.26 -5.07 -1.57
N VAL A 26 -28.49 -6.12 -1.28
CA VAL A 26 -28.07 -6.46 0.08
C VAL A 26 -27.21 -5.34 0.68
N VAL A 27 -26.22 -4.83 -0.07
CA VAL A 27 -25.39 -3.72 0.40
C VAL A 27 -26.23 -2.48 0.69
N ARG A 28 -27.25 -2.17 -0.13
CA ARG A 28 -28.16 -1.04 0.13
C ARG A 28 -28.97 -1.20 1.42
N VAL A 29 -29.38 -2.42 1.76
CA VAL A 29 -30.09 -2.72 3.01
C VAL A 29 -29.15 -2.59 4.21
N VAL A 30 -28.00 -3.26 4.16
CA VAL A 30 -26.97 -3.17 5.21
C VAL A 30 -26.53 -1.73 5.42
N ASP A 31 -26.46 -0.95 4.35
CA ASP A 31 -26.02 0.43 4.43
C ASP A 31 -26.96 1.36 5.21
N ARG A 32 -28.24 0.99 5.34
CA ARG A 32 -29.26 1.75 6.07
C ARG A 32 -29.33 1.37 7.56
N LEU A 33 -28.61 0.35 8.00
CA LEU A 33 -28.61 -0.08 9.40
C LEU A 33 -27.77 0.89 10.25
N ALA A 34 -28.29 1.20 11.45
CA ALA A 34 -27.61 2.04 12.43
C ALA A 34 -26.43 1.32 13.12
N ASP A 35 -26.53 -0.01 13.26
CA ASP A 35 -25.47 -0.89 13.74
C ASP A 35 -25.12 -1.93 12.65
N ARG A 36 -23.84 -1.98 12.29
CA ARG A 36 -23.31 -2.85 11.23
C ARG A 36 -22.54 -4.06 11.79
N GLY A 37 -22.31 -4.11 13.10
CA GLY A 37 -21.45 -5.06 13.82
C GLY A 37 -20.95 -6.27 13.04
N ALA A 38 -21.62 -7.41 13.18
CA ALA A 38 -21.18 -8.66 12.57
C ALA A 38 -21.28 -8.67 11.03
N LEU A 39 -22.11 -7.81 10.42
CA LEU A 39 -22.31 -7.74 8.97
C LEU A 39 -21.09 -7.15 8.25
N ASP A 40 -20.31 -6.27 8.90
CA ASP A 40 -19.07 -5.76 8.30
C ASP A 40 -18.05 -6.89 8.06
N ALA A 41 -17.99 -7.89 8.95
CA ALA A 41 -17.13 -9.06 8.76
C ALA A 41 -17.57 -9.95 7.57
N VAL A 42 -18.87 -9.97 7.24
CA VAL A 42 -19.41 -10.63 6.04
C VAL A 42 -19.06 -9.83 4.80
N LEU A 43 -19.26 -8.52 4.84
CA LEU A 43 -18.94 -7.61 3.73
C LEU A 43 -17.44 -7.59 3.42
N ASP A 44 -16.58 -7.79 4.41
CA ASP A 44 -15.13 -7.89 4.21
C ASP A 44 -14.73 -9.03 3.26
N ARG A 45 -15.46 -10.15 3.25
CA ARG A 45 -15.16 -11.27 2.35
C ARG A 45 -15.56 -11.02 0.90
N VAL A 46 -16.59 -10.22 0.67
CA VAL A 46 -17.04 -9.80 -0.68
C VAL A 46 -16.47 -8.45 -1.10
N ARG A 47 -15.62 -7.84 -0.27
CA ARG A 47 -14.98 -6.53 -0.49
C ARG A 47 -14.23 -6.41 -1.82
N PRO A 48 -13.52 -7.45 -2.32
CA PRO A 48 -12.91 -7.39 -3.66
C PRO A 48 -13.94 -7.17 -4.78
N ARG A 49 -15.09 -7.87 -4.75
CA ARG A 49 -16.18 -7.65 -5.73
C ARG A 49 -16.83 -6.28 -5.55
N LEU A 50 -17.06 -5.84 -4.32
CA LEU A 50 -17.62 -4.50 -4.06
C LEU A 50 -16.68 -3.37 -4.52
N ALA A 51 -15.36 -3.59 -4.48
CA ALA A 51 -14.38 -2.65 -5.01
C ALA A 51 -14.45 -2.50 -6.54
N LEU A 52 -14.90 -3.53 -7.26
CA LEU A 52 -15.16 -3.52 -8.71
C LEU A 52 -16.49 -2.82 -9.03
N ILE A 53 -17.57 -3.22 -8.38
CA ILE A 53 -18.93 -2.74 -8.67
C ILE A 53 -19.13 -1.29 -8.18
N ARG A 54 -18.44 -0.91 -7.10
CA ARG A 54 -18.50 0.41 -6.44
C ARG A 54 -19.94 0.92 -6.24
N PRO A 55 -20.79 0.21 -5.47
CA PRO A 55 -22.18 0.62 -5.23
C PRO A 55 -22.32 2.10 -4.90
N PRO A 56 -23.30 2.83 -5.47
CA PRO A 56 -23.65 4.14 -4.96
C PRO A 56 -24.16 3.99 -3.52
N ARG A 57 -23.39 4.49 -2.55
CA ARG A 57 -23.74 4.40 -1.13
C ARG A 57 -24.63 5.59 -0.75
N PRO A 58 -25.70 5.39 0.03
CA PRO A 58 -26.50 6.50 0.54
C PRO A 58 -25.63 7.51 1.29
N LEU A 59 -25.80 8.79 1.01
CA LEU A 59 -25.11 9.85 1.74
C LEU A 59 -25.78 10.01 3.11
N THR A 60 -25.02 9.83 4.18
CA THR A 60 -25.49 10.00 5.56
C THR A 60 -24.69 11.09 6.25
N LEU A 61 -25.23 11.67 7.33
CA LEU A 61 -24.53 12.69 8.12
C LEU A 61 -23.14 12.21 8.54
N LEU A 62 -23.03 10.95 9.00
CA LEU A 62 -21.76 10.37 9.42
C LEU A 62 -20.78 10.22 8.25
N ARG A 63 -21.23 9.75 7.08
CA ARG A 63 -20.37 9.65 5.89
C ARG A 63 -19.90 11.01 5.40
N LEU A 64 -20.78 12.01 5.44
CA LEU A 64 -20.42 13.38 5.13
C LEU A 64 -19.36 13.91 6.11
N LEU A 65 -19.52 13.62 7.40
CA LEU A 65 -18.54 13.98 8.44
C LEU A 65 -17.18 13.28 8.26
N THR A 66 -17.17 12.01 7.85
CA THR A 66 -15.93 11.23 7.68
C THR A 66 -15.14 11.63 6.43
N TRP A 67 -15.76 12.25 5.43
CA TRP A 67 -15.11 12.51 4.13
C TRP A 67 -13.74 13.22 4.25
N PRO A 68 -13.61 14.38 4.95
CA PRO A 68 -12.32 15.03 5.12
C PRO A 68 -11.30 14.20 5.92
N LEU A 69 -11.77 13.25 6.72
CA LEU A 69 -10.95 12.42 7.61
C LEU A 69 -10.40 11.19 6.91
N GLU A 70 -11.10 10.66 5.90
CA GLU A 70 -10.81 9.37 5.25
C GLU A 70 -9.32 9.16 4.93
N PRO A 71 -8.59 10.16 4.38
CA PRO A 71 -7.19 9.98 4.04
C PRO A 71 -6.24 9.85 5.23
N ALA A 72 -6.66 10.27 6.43
CA ALA A 72 -5.90 10.16 7.68
C ALA A 72 -6.21 8.87 8.45
N LEU A 73 -7.19 8.08 8.00
CA LEU A 73 -7.67 6.90 8.72
C LEU A 73 -6.78 5.67 8.50
N VAL A 74 -6.31 5.09 9.61
CA VAL A 74 -5.50 3.86 9.63
C VAL A 74 -6.19 2.76 10.43
N PRO A 75 -5.93 1.48 10.14
CA PRO A 75 -6.26 0.39 11.07
C PRO A 75 -5.63 0.62 12.45
N ALA A 76 -6.23 0.09 13.51
CA ALA A 76 -5.77 0.33 14.88
C ALA A 76 -4.35 -0.21 15.11
N GLU A 77 -4.05 -1.37 14.52
CA GLU A 77 -2.75 -2.04 14.53
C GLU A 77 -1.65 -1.28 13.77
N ALA A 78 -2.02 -0.42 12.82
CA ALA A 78 -1.09 0.37 12.05
C ALA A 78 -0.79 1.73 12.69
N TRP A 79 -1.56 2.12 13.72
CA TRP A 79 -1.41 3.39 14.40
C TRP A 79 -0.26 3.35 15.41
N VAL A 80 0.54 4.42 15.41
CA VAL A 80 1.66 4.57 16.35
C VAL A 80 1.56 5.90 17.10
N PRO A 81 1.95 5.95 18.39
CA PRO A 81 2.03 7.20 19.13
C PRO A 81 2.92 8.23 18.41
N GLY A 82 2.41 9.45 18.27
CA GLY A 82 3.11 10.54 17.60
C GLY A 82 2.88 10.63 16.08
N SER A 83 2.22 9.65 15.46
CA SER A 83 1.78 9.77 14.06
C SER A 83 0.65 10.79 13.90
N TYR A 84 0.58 11.45 12.74
CA TYR A 84 -0.54 12.32 12.37
C TYR A 84 -1.64 11.52 11.66
N ARG A 85 -1.98 10.35 12.24
CA ARG A 85 -3.01 9.43 11.76
C ARG A 85 -4.08 9.24 12.82
N ILE A 86 -5.29 8.95 12.35
CA ILE A 86 -6.45 8.68 13.22
C ILE A 86 -6.77 7.18 13.09
N PRO A 87 -6.71 6.40 14.17
CA PRO A 87 -7.10 4.99 14.11
C PRO A 87 -8.62 4.90 13.92
N ARG A 88 -9.06 3.99 13.04
CA ARG A 88 -10.49 3.81 12.72
C ARG A 88 -11.35 3.50 13.94
N SER A 89 -10.78 2.86 14.97
CA SER A 89 -11.43 2.58 16.24
C SER A 89 -11.93 3.85 16.96
N HIS A 90 -11.32 5.02 16.72
CA HIS A 90 -11.72 6.28 17.37
C HIS A 90 -12.89 6.99 16.65
N LEU A 91 -13.30 6.53 15.46
CA LEU A 91 -14.34 7.20 14.67
C LEU A 91 -15.71 7.15 15.33
N SER A 92 -16.06 6.04 16.00
CA SER A 92 -17.36 5.90 16.67
C SER A 92 -17.54 6.97 17.75
N GLU A 93 -16.53 7.13 18.61
CA GLU A 93 -16.53 8.15 19.67
C GLU A 93 -16.51 9.57 19.10
N LEU A 94 -15.73 9.79 18.05
CA LEU A 94 -15.71 11.08 17.35
C LEU A 94 -17.08 11.43 16.77
N HIS A 95 -17.70 10.49 16.06
CA HIS A 95 -19.02 10.68 15.47
C HIS A 95 -20.08 10.95 16.53
N GLN A 96 -20.06 10.20 17.64
CA GLN A 96 -20.98 10.40 18.75
C GLN A 96 -20.83 11.79 19.37
N ALA A 97 -19.61 12.17 19.74
CA ALA A 97 -19.34 13.44 20.40
C ALA A 97 -19.65 14.64 19.47
N VAL A 98 -19.29 14.55 18.18
CA VAL A 98 -19.64 15.57 17.19
C VAL A 98 -21.16 15.68 17.05
N ARG A 99 -21.88 14.55 16.87
CA ARG A 99 -23.35 14.57 16.72
C ARG A 99 -24.04 15.19 17.93
N GLN A 100 -23.56 14.91 19.15
CA GLN A 100 -24.13 15.46 20.38
C GLN A 100 -23.81 16.96 20.58
N GLY A 101 -22.66 17.43 20.10
CA GLY A 101 -22.23 18.82 20.26
C GLY A 101 -22.65 19.77 19.14
N LEU A 102 -23.25 19.26 18.06
CA LEU A 102 -23.78 20.08 16.96
C LEU A 102 -25.15 20.67 17.31
N ASP A 103 -25.46 21.82 16.71
CA ASP A 103 -26.81 22.40 16.78
C ASP A 103 -27.82 21.45 16.10
N PRO A 104 -28.89 21.02 16.81
CA PRO A 104 -29.93 20.18 16.25
C PRO A 104 -30.56 20.74 14.96
N ALA A 105 -30.68 22.07 14.84
CA ALA A 105 -31.22 22.71 13.64
C ALA A 105 -30.29 22.53 12.43
N LEU A 106 -28.98 22.66 12.63
CA LEU A 106 -27.98 22.40 11.60
C LEU A 106 -27.98 20.91 11.19
N VAL A 107 -28.10 20.00 12.16
CA VAL A 107 -28.19 18.55 11.88
C VAL A 107 -29.42 18.27 11.00
N ALA A 108 -30.59 18.77 11.37
CA ALA A 108 -31.83 18.59 10.60
C ALA A 108 -31.71 19.19 9.19
N GLN A 109 -31.10 20.38 9.07
CA GLN A 109 -30.86 21.03 7.78
C GLN A 109 -29.96 20.17 6.87
N VAL A 110 -28.84 19.66 7.39
CA VAL A 110 -27.91 18.82 6.63
C VAL A 110 -28.55 17.48 6.27
N GLU A 111 -29.25 16.83 7.21
CA GLU A 111 -29.95 15.56 6.94
C GLU A 111 -31.03 15.71 5.86
N ALA A 112 -31.78 16.82 5.86
CA ALA A 112 -32.71 17.15 4.78
C ALA A 112 -31.99 17.40 3.45
N GLY A 113 -30.86 18.13 3.48
CA GLY A 113 -30.07 18.48 2.30
C GLY A 113 -29.35 17.31 1.62
N ILE A 114 -29.13 16.19 2.33
CA ILE A 114 -28.53 14.97 1.78
C ILE A 114 -29.54 13.84 1.54
N ALA A 115 -30.81 14.04 1.91
CA ALA A 115 -31.85 13.03 1.79
C ALA A 115 -31.99 12.55 0.33
N GLY A 116 -32.00 11.23 0.13
CA GLY A 116 -32.08 10.62 -1.20
C GLY A 116 -30.81 10.71 -2.05
N SER A 117 -29.77 11.41 -1.59
CA SER A 117 -28.50 11.54 -2.30
C SER A 117 -27.53 10.40 -1.99
N THR A 118 -26.49 10.29 -2.79
CA THR A 118 -25.45 9.27 -2.71
C THR A 118 -24.07 9.89 -2.56
N THR A 119 -23.07 9.09 -2.20
CA THR A 119 -21.68 9.54 -2.12
C THR A 119 -21.08 9.92 -3.47
N ARG A 120 -21.78 9.71 -4.60
CA ARG A 120 -21.35 10.13 -5.94
C ARG A 120 -21.80 11.55 -6.29
N ASP A 121 -22.74 12.11 -5.54
CA ASP A 121 -23.30 13.44 -5.79
C ASP A 121 -22.37 14.52 -5.20
N ALA A 122 -21.26 14.77 -5.91
CA ALA A 122 -20.16 15.63 -5.46
C ALA A 122 -20.63 17.03 -5.02
N ASP A 123 -21.54 17.64 -5.78
CA ASP A 123 -22.08 18.96 -5.46
C ASP A 123 -22.89 18.96 -4.16
N VAL A 124 -23.68 17.90 -3.92
CA VAL A 124 -24.45 17.73 -2.68
C VAL A 124 -23.51 17.55 -1.49
N VAL A 125 -22.45 16.75 -1.65
CA VAL A 125 -21.43 16.55 -0.62
C VAL A 125 -20.75 17.88 -0.27
N LEU A 126 -20.32 18.67 -1.27
CA LEU A 126 -19.65 19.94 -1.00
C LEU A 126 -20.58 20.99 -0.39
N ALA A 127 -21.80 21.11 -0.90
CA ALA A 127 -22.78 22.09 -0.40
C ALA A 127 -23.12 21.85 1.07
N ASN A 128 -23.43 20.60 1.44
CA ASN A 128 -23.76 20.23 2.81
C ASN A 128 -22.52 20.14 3.71
N GLY A 129 -21.38 19.69 3.16
CA GLY A 129 -20.11 19.61 3.86
C GLY A 129 -19.61 20.98 4.30
N LYS A 130 -19.71 22.00 3.44
CA LYS A 130 -19.34 23.39 3.76
C LYS A 130 -20.10 23.94 4.97
N LEU A 131 -21.34 23.52 5.18
CA LEU A 131 -22.14 23.87 6.36
C LEU A 131 -21.69 23.06 7.59
N LEU A 132 -21.52 21.75 7.42
CA LEU A 132 -21.28 20.81 8.51
C LEU A 132 -19.84 20.89 9.07
N TRP A 133 -18.82 20.83 8.22
CA TRP A 133 -17.44 20.57 8.64
C TRP A 133 -16.87 21.66 9.56
N PRO A 134 -17.06 22.98 9.32
CA PRO A 134 -16.58 24.00 10.24
C PRO A 134 -17.24 23.93 11.62
N ALA A 135 -18.53 23.56 11.70
CA ALA A 135 -19.22 23.37 12.96
C ALA A 135 -18.69 22.13 13.70
N ALA A 136 -18.54 21.02 12.98
CA ALA A 136 -17.96 19.79 13.53
C ALA A 136 -16.52 19.99 14.02
N ALA A 137 -15.71 20.77 13.31
CA ALA A 137 -14.35 21.11 13.71
C ALA A 137 -14.29 21.80 15.09
N ARG A 138 -15.21 22.74 15.35
CA ARG A 138 -15.30 23.42 16.66
C ARG A 138 -15.70 22.45 17.76
N VAL A 139 -16.63 21.54 17.50
CA VAL A 139 -17.01 20.50 18.47
C VAL A 139 -15.82 19.59 18.76
N ALA A 140 -15.16 19.07 17.72
CA ALA A 140 -14.02 18.18 17.85
C ALA A 140 -12.85 18.81 18.62
N MET A 141 -12.58 20.11 18.40
CA MET A 141 -11.54 20.82 19.16
C MET A 141 -11.87 20.95 20.65
N ARG A 142 -13.12 21.32 21.00
CA ARG A 142 -13.56 21.38 22.40
C ARG A 142 -13.46 20.02 23.09
N GLU A 143 -13.87 18.96 22.39
CA GLU A 143 -13.79 17.59 22.92
C GLU A 143 -12.33 17.13 23.08
N SER A 144 -11.44 17.52 22.17
CA SER A 144 -10.00 17.31 22.36
C SER A 144 -9.51 17.93 23.66
N GLU A 145 -9.86 19.20 23.92
CA GLU A 145 -9.47 19.94 25.13
C GLU A 145 -9.99 19.30 26.41
N ASN A 146 -11.27 18.90 26.43
CA ASN A 146 -11.91 18.22 27.55
C ASN A 146 -11.22 16.89 27.88
N ARG A 147 -10.80 16.15 26.86
CA ARG A 147 -10.21 14.80 27.00
C ARG A 147 -8.72 14.80 27.27
N ARG A 148 -8.02 15.94 27.18
CA ARG A 148 -6.54 16.01 27.37
C ARG A 148 -6.04 15.37 28.67
N ARG A 149 -6.87 15.33 29.72
CA ARG A 149 -6.50 14.78 31.03
C ARG A 149 -6.93 13.33 31.24
N SER A 150 -7.99 12.89 30.56
CA SER A 150 -8.58 11.56 30.76
C SER A 150 -8.10 10.54 29.74
N ASP A 151 -7.96 10.94 28.48
CA ASP A 151 -7.48 10.10 27.39
C ASP A 151 -6.69 10.94 26.36
N VAL A 152 -5.37 10.87 26.48
CA VAL A 152 -4.44 11.65 25.65
C VAL A 152 -4.51 11.22 24.17
N HIS A 153 -4.67 9.93 23.89
CA HIS A 153 -4.62 9.41 22.52
C HIS A 153 -5.88 9.77 21.75
N LEU A 154 -7.04 9.66 22.41
CA LEU A 154 -8.29 10.09 21.84
C LEU A 154 -8.33 11.62 21.69
N ALA A 155 -7.83 12.37 22.67
CA ALA A 155 -7.72 13.83 22.57
C ALA A 155 -6.89 14.28 21.35
N ILE A 156 -5.79 13.59 21.04
CA ILE A 156 -5.00 13.84 19.82
C ILE A 156 -5.83 13.56 18.57
N SER A 157 -6.54 12.43 18.51
CA SER A 157 -7.36 12.06 17.34
C SER A 157 -8.46 13.07 17.05
N PHE A 158 -9.13 13.56 18.10
CA PHE A 158 -10.11 14.65 17.99
C PHE A 158 -9.48 15.95 17.49
N ARG A 159 -8.26 16.29 17.94
CA ARG A 159 -7.54 17.48 17.48
C ARG A 159 -7.17 17.40 16.01
N LEU A 160 -6.63 16.26 15.57
CA LEU A 160 -6.29 16.02 14.16
C LEU A 160 -7.54 16.10 13.27
N ALA A 161 -8.65 15.50 13.71
CA ALA A 161 -9.91 15.58 13.00
C ALA A 161 -10.45 17.02 12.93
N ALA A 162 -10.35 17.78 14.02
CA ALA A 162 -10.74 19.19 14.03
C ALA A 162 -9.97 20.01 12.99
N HIS A 163 -8.66 19.77 12.82
CA HIS A 163 -7.86 20.42 11.78
C HIS A 163 -8.33 20.08 10.37
N LEU A 164 -8.58 18.81 10.07
CA LEU A 164 -9.05 18.37 8.74
C LEU A 164 -10.47 18.85 8.43
N LEU A 165 -11.37 18.81 9.41
CA LEU A 165 -12.74 19.31 9.27
C LEU A 165 -12.76 20.82 9.03
N ALA A 166 -11.87 21.57 9.69
CA ALA A 166 -11.78 23.02 9.49
C ALA A 166 -11.42 23.39 8.04
N ILE A 167 -10.68 22.55 7.34
CA ILE A 167 -10.31 22.71 5.92
C ILE A 167 -11.06 21.73 5.01
N GLY A 168 -12.21 21.20 5.46
CA GLY A 168 -12.91 20.08 4.85
C GLY A 168 -13.27 20.29 3.37
N GLU A 169 -13.73 21.48 3.00
CA GLU A 169 -14.08 21.78 1.60
C GLU A 169 -12.85 21.72 0.69
N THR A 170 -11.78 22.40 1.08
CA THR A 170 -10.52 22.42 0.33
C THR A 170 -9.95 21.00 0.23
N SER A 171 -9.92 20.25 1.34
CA SER A 171 -9.34 18.91 1.37
C SER A 171 -10.10 17.93 0.47
N VAL A 172 -11.43 17.88 0.58
CA VAL A 172 -12.27 17.00 -0.26
C VAL A 172 -12.14 17.33 -1.74
N ARG A 173 -12.19 18.62 -2.11
CA ARG A 173 -11.98 19.05 -3.50
C ARG A 173 -10.60 18.62 -4.02
N THR A 174 -9.54 18.85 -3.26
CA THR A 174 -8.18 18.44 -3.64
C THR A 174 -8.11 16.94 -3.83
N PHE A 175 -8.63 16.12 -2.91
CA PHE A 175 -8.54 14.66 -3.02
C PHE A 175 -9.31 14.08 -4.22
N TRP A 176 -10.38 14.73 -4.68
CA TRP A 176 -11.08 14.32 -5.91
C TRP A 176 -10.34 14.69 -7.19
N GLN A 177 -9.48 15.72 -7.15
CA GLN A 177 -8.67 16.15 -8.29
C GLN A 177 -7.33 15.42 -8.39
N LEU A 178 -6.92 14.72 -7.32
CA LEU A 178 -5.67 13.97 -7.33
C LEU A 178 -5.73 12.73 -8.23
N PRO A 179 -4.62 12.38 -8.89
CA PRO A 179 -4.47 11.10 -9.59
C PRO A 179 -4.72 9.89 -8.66
N PRO A 180 -5.01 8.70 -9.25
CA PRO A 180 -5.06 7.47 -8.48
C PRO A 180 -3.73 7.20 -7.77
N LYS A 181 -3.78 6.47 -6.65
CA LYS A 181 -2.58 6.05 -5.93
C LYS A 181 -1.90 4.87 -6.65
N PRO A 182 -0.57 4.78 -6.59
CA PRO A 182 0.32 5.83 -6.11
C PRO A 182 0.47 6.97 -7.13
N ILE A 183 0.60 8.21 -6.62
CA ILE A 183 0.76 9.40 -7.46
C ILE A 183 2.22 9.48 -7.90
N GLN A 184 2.44 9.30 -9.21
CA GLN A 184 3.77 9.39 -9.85
C GLN A 184 4.10 10.81 -10.30
N ASP A 185 3.09 11.56 -10.73
CA ASP A 185 3.23 12.94 -11.20
C ASP A 185 1.99 13.76 -10.82
N LEU A 186 2.16 15.08 -10.70
CA LEU A 186 1.10 16.03 -10.40
C LEU A 186 0.84 16.94 -11.61
N PRO A 187 -0.21 16.65 -12.40
CA PRO A 187 -0.68 17.57 -13.42
C PRO A 187 -0.93 18.96 -12.83
N ARG A 188 -0.81 20.01 -13.66
CA ARG A 188 -0.92 21.41 -13.20
C ARG A 188 -2.12 21.67 -12.29
N ALA A 189 -3.31 21.23 -12.68
CA ALA A 189 -4.53 21.42 -11.89
C ALA A 189 -4.46 20.71 -10.51
N ALA A 190 -3.92 19.49 -10.46
CA ALA A 190 -3.72 18.76 -9.21
C ALA A 190 -2.66 19.44 -8.33
N ARG A 191 -1.59 19.98 -8.93
CA ARG A 191 -0.57 20.78 -8.21
C ARG A 191 -1.19 22.04 -7.60
N GLU A 192 -1.98 22.80 -8.37
CA GLU A 192 -2.68 23.99 -7.88
C GLU A 192 -3.61 23.64 -6.70
N ALA A 193 -4.33 22.52 -6.78
CA ALA A 193 -5.17 22.03 -5.69
C ALA A 193 -4.38 21.58 -4.45
N VAL A 194 -3.20 20.99 -4.63
CA VAL A 194 -2.28 20.66 -3.53
C VAL A 194 -1.78 21.93 -2.85
N CYS A 195 -1.35 22.94 -3.62
CA CYS A 195 -0.89 24.21 -3.07
C CYS A 195 -2.00 24.93 -2.30
N ALA A 196 -3.24 24.92 -2.82
CA ALA A 196 -4.39 25.50 -2.12
C ALA A 196 -4.68 24.79 -0.79
N LEU A 197 -4.56 23.46 -0.74
CA LEU A 197 -4.73 22.69 0.49
C LEU A 197 -3.60 22.96 1.49
N LEU A 198 -2.36 23.05 1.03
CA LEU A 198 -1.21 23.40 1.87
C LEU A 198 -1.34 24.82 2.43
N ALA A 199 -1.83 25.79 1.64
CA ALA A 199 -2.11 27.14 2.09
C ALA A 199 -3.20 27.17 3.17
N ALA A 200 -4.32 26.50 2.94
CA ALA A 200 -5.39 26.38 3.93
C ALA A 200 -4.90 25.72 5.24
N ALA A 201 -4.05 24.70 5.14
CA ALA A 201 -3.45 24.06 6.30
C ALA A 201 -2.46 24.99 7.03
N ALA A 202 -1.67 25.77 6.29
CA ALA A 202 -0.74 26.75 6.84
C ALA A 202 -1.45 27.85 7.64
N GLU A 203 -2.60 28.35 7.18
CA GLU A 203 -3.43 29.32 7.91
C GLU A 203 -3.94 28.78 9.26
N ARG A 204 -4.12 27.46 9.35
CA ARG A 204 -4.52 26.77 10.59
C ARG A 204 -3.35 26.52 11.54
N GLY A 205 -2.12 26.68 11.06
CA GLY A 205 -0.88 26.55 11.82
C GLY A 205 -0.13 25.25 11.58
N ARG A 206 0.98 25.11 12.31
CA ARG A 206 2.00 24.07 12.09
C ARG A 206 1.46 22.64 12.12
N GLU A 207 0.59 22.33 13.09
CA GLU A 207 0.06 20.97 13.26
C GLU A 207 -0.80 20.52 12.07
N ALA A 208 -1.69 21.40 11.59
CA ALA A 208 -2.51 21.13 10.40
C ALA A 208 -1.64 21.00 9.14
N PHE A 209 -0.61 21.82 9.02
CA PHE A 209 0.33 21.76 7.90
C PHE A 209 1.10 20.44 7.86
N VAL A 210 1.63 19.97 9.00
CA VAL A 210 2.30 18.65 9.12
C VAL A 210 1.34 17.52 8.77
N LEU A 211 0.13 17.53 9.33
CA LEU A 211 -0.92 16.54 9.07
C LEU A 211 -1.23 16.40 7.58
N VAL A 212 -1.45 17.52 6.89
CA VAL A 212 -1.76 17.54 5.45
C VAL A 212 -0.58 17.05 4.62
N CYS A 213 0.65 17.49 4.93
CA CYS A 213 1.85 16.99 4.25
C CYS A 213 1.97 15.46 4.39
N GLU A 214 1.80 14.94 5.60
CA GLU A 214 1.92 13.50 5.87
C GLU A 214 0.85 12.70 5.11
N ILE A 215 -0.40 13.20 5.06
CA ILE A 215 -1.49 12.58 4.28
C ILE A 215 -1.15 12.55 2.80
N LEU A 216 -0.69 13.67 2.23
CA LEU A 216 -0.40 13.78 0.81
C LEU A 216 0.79 12.92 0.40
N ILE A 217 1.86 12.90 1.20
CA ILE A 217 3.06 12.08 0.94
C ILE A 217 2.71 10.59 0.93
N ALA A 218 1.84 10.12 1.83
CA ALA A 218 1.39 8.72 1.82
C ALA A 218 0.57 8.32 0.58
N ARG A 219 0.24 9.27 -0.30
CA ARG A 219 -0.39 8.99 -1.60
C ARG A 219 0.60 8.97 -2.77
N CYS A 220 1.83 9.43 -2.56
CA CYS A 220 2.81 9.66 -3.61
C CYS A 220 3.87 8.57 -3.65
N ASP A 221 4.40 8.28 -4.84
CA ASP A 221 5.58 7.42 -4.99
C ASP A 221 6.85 8.14 -4.51
N SER A 222 6.94 9.46 -4.73
CA SER A 222 8.02 10.31 -4.22
C SER A 222 7.49 11.38 -3.26
N PRO A 223 8.08 11.56 -2.06
CA PRO A 223 7.70 12.63 -1.15
C PRO A 223 7.96 14.02 -1.75
N MET A 224 8.86 14.13 -2.73
CA MET A 224 9.26 15.38 -3.36
C MET A 224 8.12 16.09 -4.10
N LEU A 225 7.11 15.34 -4.54
CA LEU A 225 5.88 15.90 -5.12
C LEU A 225 5.15 16.85 -4.16
N ILE A 226 5.34 16.68 -2.85
CA ILE A 226 4.69 17.49 -1.81
C ILE A 226 5.71 18.38 -1.10
N LEU A 227 6.91 17.85 -0.80
CA LEU A 227 7.93 18.60 -0.07
C LEU A 227 8.41 19.84 -0.84
N ARG A 228 8.50 19.79 -2.17
CA ARG A 228 8.91 20.96 -2.96
C ARG A 228 7.85 22.06 -2.92
N PRO A 229 6.57 21.83 -3.27
CA PRO A 229 5.54 22.85 -3.10
C PRO A 229 5.43 23.40 -1.67
N ALA A 230 5.60 22.54 -0.65
CA ALA A 230 5.56 22.98 0.74
C ALA A 230 6.63 24.03 1.10
N ILE A 231 7.77 24.03 0.41
CA ILE A 231 8.90 24.95 0.67
C ILE A 231 8.98 26.08 -0.36
N GLU A 232 8.79 25.78 -1.64
CA GLU A 232 9.03 26.71 -2.76
C GLU A 232 7.88 27.69 -2.97
N GLU A 233 6.64 27.32 -2.63
CA GLU A 233 5.46 28.17 -2.87
C GLU A 233 5.34 29.28 -1.81
N ASP A 234 4.64 30.36 -2.14
CA ASP A 234 4.35 31.42 -1.18
C ASP A 234 3.13 31.05 -0.32
N LEU A 235 3.40 30.36 0.78
CA LEU A 235 2.38 29.88 1.71
C LEU A 235 2.30 30.76 2.96
N PRO A 236 1.13 30.89 3.61
CA PRO A 236 0.92 31.76 4.78
C PRO A 236 1.85 31.49 5.98
N LEU A 237 2.42 30.29 6.07
CA LEU A 237 3.35 29.93 7.14
C LEU A 237 4.78 30.43 6.81
N PRO A 238 5.50 31.10 7.73
CA PRO A 238 6.86 31.55 7.48
C PRO A 238 7.78 30.41 7.01
N LEU A 239 8.67 30.68 6.04
CA LEU A 239 9.55 29.66 5.45
C LEU A 239 10.31 28.84 6.50
N ARG A 240 10.81 29.48 7.57
CA ARG A 240 11.49 28.79 8.68
C ARG A 240 10.58 27.76 9.36
N GLU A 241 9.32 28.08 9.58
CA GLU A 241 8.36 27.17 10.19
C GLU A 241 7.94 26.06 9.22
N ARG A 242 7.81 26.36 7.92
CA ARG A 242 7.57 25.35 6.88
C ARG A 242 8.68 24.31 6.81
N ILE A 243 9.94 24.77 6.83
CA ILE A 243 11.11 23.89 6.91
C ILE A 243 11.04 22.97 8.13
N GLN A 244 10.73 23.51 9.31
CA GLN A 244 10.60 22.71 10.54
C GLN A 244 9.47 21.68 10.44
N CYS A 245 8.34 22.05 9.85
CA CYS A 245 7.22 21.13 9.67
C CYS A 245 7.60 20.00 8.70
N VAL A 246 8.23 20.34 7.57
CA VAL A 246 8.74 19.36 6.61
C VAL A 246 9.74 18.41 7.26
N SER A 247 10.65 18.90 8.11
CA SER A 247 11.56 18.04 8.86
C SER A 247 10.81 17.00 9.72
N VAL A 248 9.78 17.42 10.45
CA VAL A 248 8.94 16.50 11.25
C VAL A 248 8.28 15.44 10.38
N VAL A 249 7.76 15.83 9.21
CA VAL A 249 7.12 14.91 8.26
C VAL A 249 8.13 13.89 7.70
N VAL A 250 9.34 14.34 7.36
CA VAL A 250 10.41 13.46 6.87
C VAL A 250 10.87 12.49 7.96
N ASP A 251 11.07 12.95 9.18
CA ASP A 251 11.45 12.10 10.30
C ASP A 251 10.37 11.04 10.60
N GLY A 252 9.09 11.43 10.52
CA GLY A 252 7.95 10.51 10.62
C GLY A 252 7.96 9.45 9.51
N LEU A 253 8.14 9.87 8.25
CA LEU A 253 8.25 8.96 7.10
C LEU A 253 9.41 7.97 7.27
N LEU A 254 10.59 8.43 7.68
CA LEU A 254 11.74 7.56 7.92
C LEU A 254 11.46 6.56 9.04
N GLY A 255 10.81 7.00 10.13
CA GLY A 255 10.37 6.12 11.21
C GLY A 255 9.41 5.03 10.74
N GLU A 256 8.43 5.37 9.91
CA GLU A 256 7.50 4.41 9.30
C GLU A 256 8.22 3.39 8.41
N LEU A 257 9.16 3.83 7.59
CA LEU A 257 9.94 2.94 6.71
C LEU A 257 10.85 2.00 7.50
N ILE A 258 11.49 2.48 8.58
CA ILE A 258 12.30 1.63 9.47
C ILE A 258 11.42 0.52 10.06
N ARG A 259 10.24 0.88 10.58
CA ARG A 259 9.31 -0.10 11.14
C ARG A 259 8.85 -1.12 10.08
N ALA A 260 8.52 -0.66 8.87
CA ALA A 260 8.13 -1.56 7.78
C ALA A 260 9.25 -2.55 7.40
N VAL A 261 10.51 -2.10 7.40
CA VAL A 261 11.68 -2.96 7.16
C VAL A 261 11.85 -3.97 8.29
N ASP A 262 11.70 -3.56 9.55
CA ASP A 262 11.79 -4.46 10.70
C ASP A 262 10.65 -5.51 10.69
N GLU A 263 9.42 -5.11 10.37
CA GLU A 263 8.27 -6.01 10.21
C GLU A 263 8.50 -7.01 9.07
N ALA A 264 8.98 -6.54 7.90
CA ALA A 264 9.33 -7.40 6.77
C ALA A 264 10.45 -8.39 7.09
N ARG A 265 11.40 -8.00 7.96
CA ARG A 265 12.47 -8.88 8.44
C ARG A 265 11.96 -9.97 9.39
N ALA A 266 10.95 -9.66 10.20
CA ALA A 266 10.35 -10.59 11.15
C ALA A 266 9.29 -11.51 10.48
N ALA A 267 8.79 -11.15 9.31
CA ALA A 267 7.77 -11.91 8.61
C ALA A 267 8.24 -13.31 8.18
N SER A 268 7.43 -14.32 8.47
CA SER A 268 7.61 -15.69 8.01
C SER A 268 6.25 -16.29 7.61
N PRO A 269 6.08 -16.81 6.37
CA PRO A 269 7.08 -16.92 5.30
C PRO A 269 7.40 -15.58 4.62
N ILE A 270 8.55 -15.52 3.93
CA ILE A 270 8.97 -14.33 3.15
C ILE A 270 8.11 -14.19 1.90
N ASN A 271 7.40 -13.07 1.78
CA ASN A 271 6.73 -12.63 0.56
C ASN A 271 7.71 -11.78 -0.28
N ALA A 272 8.48 -12.43 -1.17
CA ALA A 272 9.52 -11.76 -1.94
C ALA A 272 9.01 -10.57 -2.79
N PRO A 273 7.87 -10.65 -3.49
CA PRO A 273 7.30 -9.51 -4.22
C PRO A 273 7.07 -8.27 -3.34
N ALA A 274 6.39 -8.43 -2.19
CA ALA A 274 6.11 -7.31 -1.29
C ALA A 274 7.40 -6.72 -0.69
N VAL A 275 8.37 -7.57 -0.33
CA VAL A 275 9.67 -7.11 0.20
C VAL A 275 10.49 -6.39 -0.86
N ALA A 276 10.46 -6.83 -2.12
CA ALA A 276 11.12 -6.13 -3.22
C ALA A 276 10.54 -4.73 -3.42
N GLU A 277 9.21 -4.58 -3.39
CA GLU A 277 8.55 -3.27 -3.48
C GLU A 277 8.96 -2.34 -2.34
N LEU A 278 9.01 -2.85 -1.10
CA LEU A 278 9.48 -2.09 0.06
C LEU A 278 10.94 -1.63 -0.11
N ILE A 279 11.84 -2.53 -0.52
CA ILE A 279 13.27 -2.21 -0.70
C ILE A 279 13.45 -1.13 -1.77
N LEU A 280 12.80 -1.28 -2.93
CA LEU A 280 12.85 -0.29 -4.01
C LEU A 280 12.34 1.06 -3.51
N ARG A 281 11.18 1.08 -2.86
CA ARG A 281 10.58 2.30 -2.32
C ARG A 281 11.49 2.98 -1.30
N VAL A 282 12.16 2.24 -0.43
CA VAL A 282 13.11 2.81 0.54
C VAL A 282 14.28 3.48 -0.18
N VAL A 283 14.89 2.80 -1.15
CA VAL A 283 16.01 3.35 -1.93
C VAL A 283 15.58 4.62 -2.67
N ASP A 284 14.47 4.57 -3.38
CA ASP A 284 13.94 5.71 -4.16
C ASP A 284 13.63 6.92 -3.27
N ILE A 285 13.04 6.69 -2.08
CA ILE A 285 12.76 7.75 -1.11
C ILE A 285 14.07 8.33 -0.56
N CYS A 286 15.04 7.51 -0.19
CA CYS A 286 16.32 7.99 0.31
C CYS A 286 17.06 8.83 -0.74
N GLU A 287 17.15 8.36 -1.99
CA GLU A 287 17.74 9.13 -3.09
C GLU A 287 16.98 10.43 -3.36
N SER A 288 15.65 10.38 -3.35
CA SER A 288 14.81 11.58 -3.50
C SER A 288 15.06 12.61 -2.41
N LEU A 289 15.20 12.18 -1.15
CA LEU A 289 15.48 13.09 -0.02
C LEU A 289 16.88 13.70 -0.10
N GLU A 290 17.87 13.05 -0.70
CA GLU A 290 19.18 13.66 -0.96
C GLU A 290 19.09 14.88 -1.90
N SER A 291 18.05 14.93 -2.75
CA SER A 291 17.74 16.06 -3.63
C SER A 291 16.81 17.12 -3.01
N ALA A 292 16.53 17.05 -1.71
CA ALA A 292 15.62 17.97 -1.03
C ALA A 292 16.08 19.45 -1.13
N PRO A 293 15.13 20.41 -1.14
CA PRO A 293 15.44 21.83 -1.15
C PRO A 293 16.40 22.26 -0.03
N ALA A 294 17.21 23.27 -0.32
CA ALA A 294 18.15 23.83 0.63
C ALA A 294 17.44 24.27 1.92
N GLY A 295 17.97 23.85 3.08
CA GLY A 295 17.44 24.19 4.39
C GLY A 295 16.55 23.11 5.01
N VAL A 296 16.00 22.17 4.22
CA VAL A 296 15.34 20.98 4.79
C VAL A 296 16.39 20.14 5.51
N ARG A 297 16.26 20.05 6.84
CA ARG A 297 17.13 19.23 7.68
C ARG A 297 16.40 17.94 8.02
N PHE A 298 17.00 16.82 7.71
CA PHE A 298 16.58 15.52 8.21
C PHE A 298 17.79 14.81 8.78
N ASP A 299 17.52 13.85 9.66
CA ASP A 299 18.58 13.09 10.28
C ASP A 299 19.27 12.15 9.27
N ARG A 300 20.46 12.56 8.80
CA ARG A 300 21.30 11.73 7.93
C ARG A 300 21.69 10.41 8.60
N PHE A 301 21.72 10.34 9.93
CA PHE A 301 21.94 9.10 10.65
C PHE A 301 20.76 8.15 10.46
N SER A 302 19.53 8.64 10.55
CA SER A 302 18.31 7.87 10.27
C SER A 302 18.27 7.32 8.84
N ILE A 303 18.64 8.10 7.82
CA ILE A 303 18.77 7.58 6.44
C ILE A 303 19.80 6.45 6.36
N ARG A 304 20.99 6.64 6.92
CA ARG A 304 22.04 5.61 6.92
C ARG A 304 21.60 4.36 7.68
N ARG A 305 20.90 4.51 8.79
CA ARG A 305 20.33 3.41 9.58
C ARG A 305 19.30 2.65 8.76
N LEU A 306 18.38 3.35 8.09
CA LEU A 306 17.36 2.76 7.22
C LEU A 306 18.00 2.00 6.05
N LEU A 307 18.96 2.60 5.34
CA LEU A 307 19.69 1.95 4.25
C LEU A 307 20.45 0.72 4.74
N ARG A 308 21.11 0.78 5.91
CA ARG A 308 21.76 -0.40 6.50
C ARG A 308 20.77 -1.53 6.81
N ALA A 309 19.65 -1.22 7.47
CA ALA A 309 18.61 -2.20 7.77
C ALA A 309 18.04 -2.82 6.49
N THR A 310 17.84 -1.99 5.46
CA THR A 310 17.37 -2.42 4.13
C THR A 310 18.40 -3.31 3.43
N SER A 311 19.69 -3.00 3.52
CA SER A 311 20.76 -3.85 2.99
C SER A 311 20.79 -5.21 3.67
N GLU A 312 20.62 -5.26 5.00
CA GLU A 312 20.54 -6.51 5.76
C GLU A 312 19.32 -7.34 5.35
N LEU A 313 18.15 -6.72 5.23
CA LEU A 313 16.92 -7.35 4.75
C LEU A 313 17.09 -7.91 3.34
N ALA A 314 17.59 -7.10 2.41
CA ALA A 314 17.83 -7.49 1.02
C ALA A 314 18.78 -8.69 0.92
N GLN A 315 19.89 -8.67 1.69
CA GLN A 315 20.83 -9.78 1.74
C GLN A 315 20.18 -11.07 2.28
N HIS A 316 19.40 -10.96 3.37
CA HIS A 316 18.69 -12.10 3.95
C HIS A 316 17.66 -12.68 2.97
N VAL A 317 16.81 -11.85 2.40
CA VAL A 317 15.73 -12.25 1.48
C VAL A 317 16.33 -12.90 0.23
N VAL A 318 17.34 -12.29 -0.39
CA VAL A 318 17.96 -12.86 -1.60
C VAL A 318 18.57 -14.23 -1.33
N ALA A 319 19.32 -14.38 -0.23
CA ALA A 319 19.92 -15.65 0.13
C ALA A 319 18.85 -16.72 0.43
N THR A 320 17.86 -16.38 1.27
CA THR A 320 16.81 -17.31 1.69
C THR A 320 15.92 -17.73 0.53
N VAL A 321 15.47 -16.80 -0.31
CA VAL A 321 14.53 -17.10 -1.41
C VAL A 321 15.20 -17.91 -2.52
N LEU A 322 16.44 -17.58 -2.89
CA LEU A 322 17.19 -18.38 -3.87
C LEU A 322 17.34 -19.83 -3.42
N GLU A 323 17.67 -20.04 -2.14
CA GLU A 323 17.99 -21.35 -1.58
C GLU A 323 16.77 -22.19 -1.16
N GLN A 324 15.75 -21.55 -0.59
CA GLN A 324 14.63 -22.26 0.07
C GLN A 324 13.33 -22.22 -0.73
N GLN A 325 13.22 -21.36 -1.74
CA GLN A 325 12.01 -21.26 -2.58
C GLN A 325 12.32 -21.58 -4.04
N LEU A 326 13.23 -20.83 -4.65
CA LEU A 326 13.49 -20.95 -6.08
C LEU A 326 14.28 -22.22 -6.43
N LEU A 327 15.35 -22.55 -5.70
CA LEU A 327 16.12 -23.77 -5.99
C LEU A 327 15.29 -25.07 -5.80
N PRO A 328 14.49 -25.24 -4.74
CA PRO A 328 13.61 -26.41 -4.62
C PRO A 328 12.57 -26.46 -5.73
N ALA A 329 12.01 -25.33 -6.15
CA ALA A 329 11.10 -25.28 -7.31
C ALA A 329 11.81 -25.71 -8.62
N MET A 330 13.10 -25.35 -8.77
CA MET A 330 13.94 -25.76 -9.89
C MET A 330 14.38 -27.23 -9.84
N ALA A 331 14.32 -27.89 -8.68
CA ALA A 331 14.69 -29.30 -8.50
C ALA A 331 13.48 -30.25 -8.41
N GLY A 332 12.32 -29.76 -7.98
CA GLY A 332 11.10 -30.55 -7.80
C GLY A 332 10.51 -31.03 -9.13
N ARG A 333 9.56 -31.98 -9.06
CA ARG A 333 8.74 -32.36 -10.22
C ARG A 333 7.58 -31.37 -10.34
N ALA A 334 7.34 -30.84 -11.52
CA ALA A 334 6.22 -29.93 -11.76
C ALA A 334 4.88 -30.64 -11.50
N GLY A 335 4.20 -30.24 -10.43
CA GLY A 335 2.81 -30.56 -10.18
C GLY A 335 2.08 -29.24 -9.92
N GLU A 336 1.16 -28.89 -10.83
CA GLU A 336 0.31 -27.69 -10.86
C GLU A 336 0.93 -26.42 -11.49
N ALA A 337 0.38 -26.02 -12.64
CA ALA A 337 0.73 -24.80 -13.39
C ALA A 337 0.59 -23.49 -12.58
N THR A 338 -0.23 -23.49 -11.52
CA THR A 338 -0.37 -22.39 -10.54
C THR A 338 0.90 -22.14 -9.74
N ALA A 339 1.80 -23.12 -9.60
CA ALA A 339 3.08 -22.94 -8.92
C ALA A 339 4.08 -22.10 -9.73
N LEU A 340 4.03 -22.16 -11.08
CA LEU A 340 5.05 -21.53 -11.91
C LEU A 340 4.96 -20.01 -11.95
N SER A 341 3.75 -19.45 -12.10
CA SER A 341 3.58 -17.99 -12.11
C SER A 341 4.12 -17.36 -10.83
N SER A 342 3.93 -18.04 -9.69
CA SER A 342 4.46 -17.62 -8.38
C SER A 342 5.99 -17.70 -8.32
N VAL A 343 6.59 -18.74 -8.90
CA VAL A 343 8.06 -18.89 -9.00
C VAL A 343 8.65 -17.79 -9.88
N GLU A 344 8.04 -17.48 -11.03
CA GLU A 344 8.51 -16.39 -11.88
C GLU A 344 8.36 -15.02 -11.21
N GLU A 345 7.25 -14.77 -10.53
CA GLU A 345 7.03 -13.52 -9.80
C GLU A 345 8.07 -13.35 -8.68
N THR A 346 8.37 -14.43 -7.97
CA THR A 346 9.45 -14.50 -6.97
C THR A 346 10.82 -14.24 -7.62
N ALA A 347 11.11 -14.85 -8.77
CA ALA A 347 12.35 -14.60 -9.50
C ALA A 347 12.48 -13.14 -9.96
N ARG A 348 11.39 -12.53 -10.44
CA ARG A 348 11.34 -11.10 -10.81
C ARG A 348 11.57 -10.20 -9.61
N ALA A 349 11.00 -10.54 -8.44
CA ALA A 349 11.25 -9.81 -7.20
C ALA A 349 12.73 -9.81 -6.83
N ILE A 350 13.40 -10.97 -6.91
CA ILE A 350 14.83 -11.11 -6.62
C ILE A 350 15.70 -10.35 -7.64
N ALA A 351 15.34 -10.41 -8.93
CA ALA A 351 15.99 -9.62 -9.97
C ALA A 351 15.86 -8.10 -9.71
N ARG A 352 14.67 -7.63 -9.29
CA ARG A 352 14.45 -6.22 -8.91
C ARG A 352 15.31 -5.80 -7.71
N ILE A 353 15.39 -6.63 -6.66
CA ILE A 353 16.28 -6.35 -5.51
C ILE A 353 17.74 -6.24 -5.96
N ARG A 354 18.18 -7.07 -6.91
CA ARG A 354 19.53 -6.99 -7.47
C ARG A 354 19.82 -5.65 -8.16
N MET A 355 18.83 -5.02 -8.79
CA MET A 355 19.02 -3.74 -9.48
C MET A 355 19.43 -2.60 -8.54
N VAL A 356 18.99 -2.64 -7.28
CA VAL A 356 19.35 -1.64 -6.25
C VAL A 356 20.54 -2.04 -5.38
N ALA A 357 21.35 -3.01 -5.81
CA ALA A 357 22.53 -3.45 -5.07
C ALA A 357 23.58 -2.34 -4.88
N ARG A 358 23.68 -1.41 -5.83
CA ARG A 358 24.69 -0.32 -5.78
C ARG A 358 24.37 0.70 -4.67
N PRO A 359 23.17 1.30 -4.61
CA PRO A 359 22.77 2.17 -3.48
C PRO A 359 22.91 1.49 -2.11
N LEU A 360 22.67 0.18 -2.06
CA LEU A 360 22.76 -0.61 -0.83
C LEU A 360 24.18 -1.09 -0.45
N GLY A 361 25.18 -0.87 -1.31
CA GLY A 361 26.55 -1.36 -1.10
C GLY A 361 26.69 -2.89 -1.16
N LEU A 362 25.83 -3.57 -1.93
CA LEU A 362 25.71 -5.03 -1.99
C LEU A 362 26.24 -5.67 -3.28
N VAL A 363 26.77 -4.90 -4.24
CA VAL A 363 27.18 -5.39 -5.58
C VAL A 363 28.02 -6.67 -5.51
N ALA A 364 29.16 -6.66 -4.81
CA ALA A 364 30.05 -7.82 -4.71
C ALA A 364 29.42 -9.02 -4.00
N LYS A 365 28.60 -8.78 -2.97
CA LYS A 365 27.90 -9.84 -2.24
C LYS A 365 26.83 -10.50 -3.11
N PHE A 366 26.07 -9.71 -3.85
CA PHE A 366 25.06 -10.23 -4.77
C PHE A 366 25.70 -10.96 -5.94
N ASP A 367 26.77 -10.45 -6.52
CA ASP A 367 27.48 -11.16 -7.59
C ASP A 367 28.00 -12.53 -7.13
N ASP A 368 28.44 -12.67 -5.88
CA ASP A 368 28.80 -13.96 -5.31
C ASP A 368 27.58 -14.87 -5.07
N LEU A 369 26.50 -14.36 -4.49
CA LEU A 369 25.26 -15.13 -4.27
C LEU A 369 24.66 -15.62 -5.59
N PHE A 370 24.54 -14.75 -6.60
CA PHE A 370 23.98 -15.10 -7.90
C PHE A 370 24.89 -16.08 -8.65
N ARG A 371 26.22 -15.95 -8.60
CA ARG A 371 27.13 -16.96 -9.19
C ARG A 371 27.00 -18.33 -8.54
N ARG A 372 26.79 -18.37 -7.21
CA ARG A 372 26.54 -19.64 -6.49
C ARG A 372 25.19 -20.25 -6.86
N ALA A 373 24.13 -19.43 -6.85
CA ALA A 373 22.80 -19.86 -7.25
C ALA A 373 22.77 -20.35 -8.70
N GLU A 374 23.41 -19.64 -9.62
CA GLU A 374 23.49 -20.02 -11.03
C GLU A 374 24.03 -21.43 -11.21
N ARG A 375 25.16 -21.78 -10.57
CA ARG A 375 25.73 -23.13 -10.67
C ARG A 375 24.74 -24.20 -10.21
N ARG A 376 24.07 -23.97 -9.08
CA ARG A 376 23.12 -24.93 -8.50
C ARG A 376 21.84 -25.06 -9.32
N PHE A 377 21.37 -23.97 -9.92
CA PHE A 377 20.20 -23.99 -10.80
C PHE A 377 20.49 -24.78 -12.08
N LEU A 378 21.71 -24.65 -12.62
CA LEU A 378 22.15 -25.43 -13.77
C LEU A 378 22.30 -26.91 -13.43
N GLU A 379 22.90 -27.24 -12.28
CA GLU A 379 22.98 -28.61 -11.78
C GLU A 379 21.58 -29.24 -11.62
N ALA A 380 20.63 -28.52 -11.02
CA ALA A 380 19.25 -28.98 -10.87
C ALA A 380 18.56 -29.23 -12.23
N LEU A 381 18.77 -28.34 -13.20
CA LEU A 381 18.21 -28.48 -14.54
C LEU A 381 18.86 -29.66 -15.29
N GLU A 382 20.17 -29.86 -15.16
CA GLU A 382 20.88 -30.99 -15.75
C GLU A 382 20.38 -32.33 -15.19
N VAL A 383 20.13 -32.41 -13.88
CA VAL A 383 19.53 -33.59 -13.24
C VAL A 383 18.13 -33.86 -13.80
N LEU A 384 17.28 -32.83 -13.91
CA LEU A 384 15.95 -32.97 -14.49
C LEU A 384 16.01 -33.51 -15.92
N VAL A 385 16.82 -32.90 -16.78
CA VAL A 385 16.96 -33.34 -18.17
C VAL A 385 17.44 -34.79 -18.21
N ALA A 386 18.44 -35.16 -17.41
CA ALA A 386 18.95 -36.54 -17.34
C ALA A 386 17.94 -37.56 -16.77
N GLU A 387 17.01 -37.14 -15.90
CA GLU A 387 15.89 -37.98 -15.46
C GLU A 387 14.86 -38.20 -16.56
N ARG A 388 14.52 -37.14 -17.32
CA ARG A 388 13.61 -37.22 -18.46
C ARG A 388 14.20 -38.10 -19.56
N GLU A 389 15.48 -37.94 -19.88
CA GLU A 389 16.21 -38.79 -20.83
C GLU A 389 16.09 -40.29 -20.51
N ARG A 390 16.10 -40.67 -19.23
CA ARG A 390 15.95 -42.07 -18.78
C ARG A 390 14.51 -42.59 -18.84
N GLY A 391 13.51 -41.71 -18.79
CA GLY A 391 12.10 -42.07 -18.78
C GLY A 391 11.39 -41.95 -20.14
N CYS A 392 12.02 -41.32 -21.13
CA CYS A 392 11.40 -41.06 -22.43
C CYS A 392 11.41 -42.30 -23.35
N ASN A 393 10.23 -42.87 -23.63
CA ASN A 393 10.00 -43.88 -24.67
C ASN A 393 9.91 -43.23 -26.08
N GLY A 394 10.90 -42.41 -26.45
CA GLY A 394 10.96 -41.76 -27.78
C GLY A 394 10.40 -40.34 -27.87
N GLU A 395 9.87 -39.77 -26.78
CA GLU A 395 9.52 -38.34 -26.71
C GLU A 395 10.76 -37.47 -26.42
N SER A 396 10.72 -36.19 -26.82
CA SER A 396 11.82 -35.26 -26.55
C SER A 396 11.93 -34.99 -25.04
N PRO A 397 13.13 -35.06 -24.42
CA PRO A 397 13.32 -34.75 -22.99
C PRO A 397 13.16 -33.26 -22.67
N VAL A 398 12.92 -32.44 -23.69
CA VAL A 398 12.74 -30.99 -23.60
C VAL A 398 11.25 -30.68 -23.77
N ASP A 399 10.56 -30.47 -22.65
CA ASP A 399 9.14 -30.15 -22.57
C ASP A 399 8.91 -28.72 -22.04
N LEU A 400 7.65 -28.37 -21.77
CA LEU A 400 7.28 -27.06 -21.22
C LEU A 400 7.91 -26.81 -19.84
N ASP A 401 8.06 -27.83 -19.00
CA ASP A 401 8.68 -27.70 -17.65
C ASP A 401 10.17 -27.31 -17.76
N VAL A 402 10.90 -27.87 -18.73
CA VAL A 402 12.28 -27.43 -19.03
C VAL A 402 12.30 -25.97 -19.49
N MET A 403 11.38 -25.56 -20.36
CA MET A 403 11.27 -24.18 -20.85
C MET A 403 10.97 -23.19 -19.71
N ASP A 404 10.07 -23.56 -18.81
CA ASP A 404 9.66 -22.77 -17.66
C ASP A 404 10.83 -22.52 -16.69
N ARG A 405 11.68 -23.54 -16.47
CA ARG A 405 12.92 -23.41 -15.69
C ARG A 405 13.97 -22.55 -16.38
N VAL A 406 14.09 -22.67 -17.71
CA VAL A 406 14.95 -21.79 -18.51
C VAL A 406 14.47 -20.34 -18.43
N ARG A 407 13.16 -20.10 -18.34
CA ARG A 407 12.59 -18.77 -18.15
C ARG A 407 12.94 -18.17 -16.78
N VAL A 408 12.96 -18.96 -15.72
CA VAL A 408 13.48 -18.53 -14.41
C VAL A 408 14.96 -18.16 -14.49
N ILE A 409 15.77 -18.96 -15.19
CA ILE A 409 17.19 -18.66 -15.45
C ILE A 409 17.34 -17.34 -16.23
N GLU A 410 16.48 -17.09 -17.21
CA GLU A 410 16.46 -15.84 -17.96
C GLU A 410 16.21 -14.64 -17.06
N ILE A 411 15.20 -14.72 -16.18
CA ILE A 411 14.84 -13.62 -15.28
C ILE A 411 16.00 -13.29 -14.33
N LEU A 412 16.68 -14.31 -13.76
CA LEU A 412 17.71 -14.12 -12.74
C LEU A 412 19.10 -13.80 -13.31
N PHE A 413 19.46 -14.42 -14.43
CA PHE A 413 20.83 -14.44 -14.98
C PHE A 413 20.94 -13.85 -16.38
N GLY A 414 19.81 -13.49 -17.00
CA GLY A 414 19.72 -12.80 -18.29
C GLY A 414 19.57 -13.71 -19.50
N SER A 415 19.02 -13.15 -20.59
CA SER A 415 18.64 -13.91 -21.79
C SER A 415 19.80 -14.60 -22.49
N ARG A 416 21.01 -14.02 -22.47
CA ARG A 416 22.21 -14.67 -23.04
C ARG A 416 22.48 -16.02 -22.37
N ARG A 417 22.33 -16.08 -21.05
CA ARG A 417 22.57 -17.30 -20.29
C ARG A 417 21.48 -18.32 -20.56
N ALA A 418 20.22 -17.91 -20.53
CA ALA A 418 19.09 -18.78 -20.85
C ALA A 418 19.20 -19.40 -22.26
N VAL A 419 19.58 -18.62 -23.29
CA VAL A 419 19.79 -19.14 -24.65
C VAL A 419 20.91 -20.18 -24.70
N ALA A 420 22.02 -19.96 -23.99
CA ALA A 420 23.12 -20.91 -23.94
C ALA A 420 22.69 -22.24 -23.29
N VAL A 421 21.93 -22.16 -22.19
CA VAL A 421 21.38 -23.33 -21.49
C VAL A 421 20.38 -24.09 -22.36
N TRP A 422 19.45 -23.37 -23.00
CA TRP A 422 18.46 -23.95 -23.89
C TRP A 422 19.09 -24.72 -25.05
N ARG A 423 20.11 -24.12 -25.69
CA ARG A 423 20.87 -24.79 -26.76
C ARG A 423 21.54 -26.07 -26.27
N ALA A 424 22.18 -26.04 -25.11
CA ALA A 424 22.79 -27.22 -24.52
C ALA A 424 21.76 -28.35 -24.26
N CYS A 425 20.58 -28.01 -23.75
CA CYS A 425 19.48 -28.97 -23.58
C CYS A 425 19.02 -29.56 -24.93
N CYS A 426 18.82 -28.71 -25.95
CA CYS A 426 18.40 -29.15 -27.29
C CYS A 426 19.45 -30.02 -28.00
N ASP A 427 20.74 -29.67 -27.88
CA ASP A 427 21.84 -30.42 -28.48
C ASP A 427 21.94 -31.82 -27.86
N ARG A 428 21.75 -31.92 -26.55
CA ARG A 428 21.71 -33.18 -25.82
C ARG A 428 20.53 -34.06 -26.24
N ALA A 429 19.33 -33.47 -26.37
CA ALA A 429 18.14 -34.15 -26.87
C ALA A 429 18.33 -34.69 -28.30
N ARG A 430 18.93 -33.90 -29.20
CA ARG A 430 19.20 -34.32 -30.59
C ARG A 430 20.23 -35.46 -30.67
N GLY A 431 21.25 -35.45 -29.81
CA GLY A 431 22.24 -36.52 -29.72
C GLY A 431 21.67 -37.87 -29.26
N LEU A 432 20.52 -37.86 -28.58
CA LEU A 432 19.81 -39.09 -28.19
C LEU A 432 18.93 -39.62 -29.33
N SER A 433 18.21 -38.75 -30.03
CA SER A 433 17.41 -39.15 -31.19
C SER A 433 18.24 -39.82 -32.28
N SER A 434 19.48 -39.35 -32.51
CA SER A 434 20.38 -39.98 -33.49
C SER A 434 20.84 -41.38 -33.05
N ARG A 435 21.08 -41.61 -31.76
CA ARG A 435 21.46 -42.93 -31.22
C ARG A 435 20.33 -43.95 -31.31
N ILE A 436 19.10 -43.52 -31.02
CA ILE A 436 17.89 -44.37 -31.12
C ILE A 436 17.60 -44.72 -32.59
N ALA A 437 17.82 -43.81 -33.54
CA ALA A 437 17.59 -44.09 -34.96
C ALA A 437 18.60 -45.08 -35.59
N THR A 438 19.76 -45.27 -34.95
CA THR A 438 20.86 -46.13 -35.46
C THR A 438 21.03 -47.46 -34.74
N GLY A 439 20.32 -47.69 -33.63
CA GLY A 439 20.33 -48.95 -32.87
C GLY A 439 18.99 -49.64 -33.00
#